data_AF-A0A9E5ECY0-F1
#
_entry.id   AF-A0A9E5ECY0-F1
#
_cell.length_a   1.000
_cell.length_b   1.000
_cell.length_c   1.000
_cell.angle_alpha   90.00
_cell.angle_beta   90.00
_cell.angle_gamma   90.00
#
_symmetry.space_group_name_H-M   'P 1'
#
loop_
_entity.id
_entity.type
_entity.pdbx_description
1 polymer ?
#
loop_
_entity_poly.entity_id
_entity_poly.type
_entity_poly.pdbx_seq_one_letter_code
_entity_poly.pdbx_strand_id
1 'polypeptide(L)'
;MVLKVRYVRTLSDVVEPVASWLRTGFDGRGVFGADHILLPANGAKAWLLPELAQRVGNRPGKNDGVIANVQVGYLGSLNKFIVPQRFHNTDPWSIESMTAAILGLIAKDPLYESISRRTGGAL
;
A
#
# COMPACT_ATOMS: atom_id res chain seq x y z
N MET A 1 -17.26 -4.87 14.30
CA MET A 1 -16.29 -3.76 14.08
C MET A 1 -17.07 -2.58 13.52
N VAL A 2 -16.94 -1.38 14.10
CA VAL A 2 -17.62 -0.17 13.60
C VAL A 2 -16.58 0.68 12.87
N LEU A 3 -16.87 1.06 11.62
CA LEU A 3 -16.08 2.01 10.86
C LEU A 3 -16.11 3.37 11.58
N LYS A 4 -14.94 3.90 11.93
CA LYS A 4 -14.81 5.24 12.52
C LYS A 4 -14.30 6.20 11.44
N VAL A 5 -15.09 7.23 11.15
CA VAL A 5 -14.72 8.32 10.22
C VAL A 5 -14.45 9.58 11.04
N ARG A 6 -13.37 10.30 10.70
CA ARG A 6 -13.00 11.56 11.34
C ARG A 6 -12.65 12.60 10.29
N TYR A 7 -13.24 13.78 10.41
CA TYR A 7 -12.87 14.95 9.62
C TYR A 7 -11.80 15.73 10.36
N VAL A 8 -10.79 16.20 9.63
CA VAL A 8 -9.66 16.96 10.17
C VAL A 8 -9.50 18.26 9.38
N ARG A 9 -8.95 19.30 10.01
CA ARG A 9 -8.70 20.58 9.35
C ARG A 9 -7.36 20.57 8.63
N THR A 10 -6.38 19.92 9.23
CA THR A 10 -5.05 19.72 8.66
C THR A 10 -4.64 18.26 8.73
N LEU A 11 -3.71 17.85 7.87
CA LEU A 11 -3.18 16.50 7.92
C LEU A 11 -2.44 16.23 9.23
N SER A 12 -1.79 17.23 9.83
CA SER A 12 -1.12 17.12 11.12
C SER A 12 -2.06 16.71 12.26
N ASP A 13 -3.35 17.04 12.18
CA ASP A 13 -4.35 16.69 13.19
C ASP A 13 -4.59 15.16 13.27
N VAL A 14 -4.18 14.39 12.25
CA VAL A 14 -4.32 12.92 12.26
C VAL A 14 -3.20 12.21 13.02
N VAL A 15 -2.07 12.88 13.26
CA VAL A 15 -0.86 12.23 13.74
C VAL A 15 -1.03 11.69 15.15
N GLU A 16 -1.50 12.51 16.09
CA GLU A 16 -1.68 12.07 17.49
C GLU A 16 -2.75 10.97 17.65
N PRO A 17 -3.93 11.05 17.00
CA PRO A 17 -4.90 9.96 17.01
C PRO A 17 -4.34 8.64 16.49
N VAL A 18 -3.57 8.67 15.39
CA VAL A 18 -2.94 7.47 14.82
C VAL A 18 -1.85 6.94 15.74
N ALA A 19 -0.98 7.81 16.27
CA ALA A 19 0.05 7.43 17.22
C ALA A 19 -0.54 6.79 18.48
N SER A 20 -1.60 7.37 19.04
CA SER A 20 -2.34 6.82 20.18
C SER A 20 -2.87 5.42 19.88
N TRP A 21 -3.47 5.21 18.71
CA TRP A 21 -3.98 3.90 18.30
C TRP A 21 -2.85 2.86 18.17
N LEU A 22 -1.74 3.22 17.54
CA LEU A 22 -0.56 2.35 17.41
C LEU A 22 0.04 2.00 18.77
N ARG A 23 0.05 2.94 19.73
CA ARG A 23 0.52 2.66 21.10
C ARG A 23 -0.37 1.63 21.81
N THR A 24 -1.69 1.72 21.65
CA THR A 24 -2.65 0.76 22.26
C THR A 24 -2.66 -0.61 21.59
N GLY A 25 -2.19 -0.73 20.35
CA GLY A 25 -2.11 -1.99 19.63
C GLY A 25 -1.16 -3.01 20.27
N PHE A 26 -0.13 -2.54 21.00
CA PHE A 26 0.86 -3.39 21.67
C PHE A 26 0.30 -4.21 22.83
N ASP A 27 -0.76 -3.75 23.51
CA ASP A 27 -1.25 -4.35 24.75
C ASP A 27 -2.20 -5.56 24.54
N GLY A 28 -2.13 -6.23 23.40
CA GLY A 28 -2.99 -7.41 23.14
C GLY A 28 -2.93 -7.99 21.74
N ARG A 29 -2.22 -7.37 20.80
CA ARG A 29 -1.92 -7.96 19.48
C ARG A 29 -0.54 -8.60 19.59
N GLY A 30 -0.42 -9.88 19.21
CA GLY A 30 0.84 -10.62 19.29
C GLY A 30 1.99 -9.87 18.60
N VAL A 31 3.22 -10.12 19.05
CA VAL A 31 4.46 -9.40 18.67
C VAL A 31 4.69 -9.29 17.15
N PHE A 32 4.03 -10.12 16.34
CA PHE A 32 4.17 -10.19 14.89
C PHE A 32 2.95 -9.66 14.10
N GLY A 33 1.90 -9.18 14.76
CA GLY A 33 0.73 -8.61 14.10
C GLY A 33 1.06 -7.22 13.55
N ALA A 34 1.22 -7.07 12.24
CA ALA A 34 1.52 -5.78 11.64
C ALA A 34 0.29 -4.86 11.64
N ASP A 35 0.49 -3.61 12.04
CA ASP A 35 -0.54 -2.58 11.91
C ASP A 35 -0.51 -2.00 10.49
N HIS A 36 -1.68 -1.83 9.88
CA HIS A 36 -1.78 -1.36 8.50
C HIS A 36 -2.24 0.10 8.43
N ILE A 37 -1.51 0.92 7.70
CA ILE A 37 -1.88 2.29 7.36
C ILE A 37 -2.01 2.40 5.85
N LEU A 38 -3.15 2.89 5.37
CA LEU A 38 -3.37 3.12 3.94
C LEU A 38 -3.25 4.60 3.64
N LEU A 39 -2.39 4.94 2.68
CA LEU A 39 -2.14 6.31 2.27
C LEU A 39 -2.40 6.49 0.76
N PRO A 40 -2.84 7.69 0.34
CA PRO A 40 -3.15 7.95 -1.06
C PRO A 40 -1.90 8.10 -1.94
N ALA A 41 -0.76 8.51 -1.36
CA ALA A 41 0.44 8.82 -2.11
C ALA A 41 1.74 8.61 -1.30
N ASN A 42 2.85 8.42 -2.01
CA ASN A 42 4.17 8.26 -1.42
C ASN A 42 4.65 9.50 -0.63
N GLY A 43 4.25 10.70 -1.06
CA GLY A 43 4.56 11.93 -0.31
C GLY A 43 3.95 11.94 1.09
N ALA A 44 2.70 11.48 1.22
CA ALA A 44 2.04 11.34 2.51
C ALA A 44 2.75 10.30 3.39
N LYS A 45 3.25 9.20 2.80
CA LYS A 45 4.07 8.21 3.52
C LYS A 45 5.39 8.80 4.03
N ALA A 46 6.10 9.52 3.17
CA ALA A 46 7.38 10.13 3.49
C ALA A 46 7.26 11.20 4.60
N TRP A 47 6.14 11.91 4.65
CA TRP A 47 5.84 12.86 5.71
C TRP A 47 5.35 12.19 7.00
N LEU A 48 4.43 11.24 6.92
CA LEU A 48 3.78 10.64 8.10
C LEU A 48 4.70 9.76 8.92
N LEU A 49 5.60 9.00 8.27
CA LEU A 49 6.48 8.06 8.97
C LEU A 49 7.40 8.77 9.97
N PRO A 50 8.17 9.82 9.62
CA PRO A 50 8.96 10.57 10.59
C PRO A 50 8.13 11.16 11.74
N GLU A 51 6.95 11.73 11.42
CA GLU A 51 6.06 12.33 12.41
C GLU A 51 5.55 11.32 13.44
N LEU A 52 5.21 10.11 12.99
CA LEU A 52 4.81 9.02 13.87
C LEU A 52 6.00 8.46 14.65
N ALA A 53 7.21 8.46 14.08
CA ALA A 53 8.40 7.88 14.68
C ALA A 53 8.85 8.67 15.91
N GLN A 54 8.79 10.00 15.79
CA GLN A 54 9.00 10.93 16.90
C GLN A 54 7.99 10.77 18.04
N ARG A 55 6.78 10.27 17.78
CA ARG A 55 5.71 10.18 18.79
C ARG A 55 5.52 8.78 19.36
N VAL A 56 5.74 7.74 18.57
CA VAL A 56 5.53 6.34 18.98
C VAL A 56 6.83 5.75 19.54
N GLY A 57 7.96 6.03 18.90
CA GLY A 57 9.28 5.49 19.24
C GLY A 57 10.06 6.30 20.28
N ASN A 58 9.56 7.47 20.69
CA ASN A 58 10.17 8.34 21.71
C ASN A 58 9.35 8.26 23.01
N ARG A 59 9.74 7.38 23.94
CA ARG A 59 9.14 7.23 25.27
C ARG A 59 10.21 7.45 26.34
N PRO A 60 9.86 7.98 27.53
CA PRO A 60 10.82 8.07 28.64
C PRO A 60 11.49 6.71 28.91
N GLY A 61 12.81 6.63 28.72
CA GLY A 61 13.60 5.39 28.86
C GLY A 61 13.73 4.51 27.60
N LYS A 62 13.04 4.84 26.50
CA LYS A 62 13.17 4.22 25.17
C LYS A 62 13.02 5.28 24.08
N ASN A 63 14.15 5.85 23.64
CA ASN A 63 14.23 6.94 22.66
C ASN A 63 14.76 6.47 21.30
N ASP A 64 14.40 5.27 20.87
CA ASP A 64 14.91 4.77 19.58
C ASP A 64 14.31 5.56 18.41
N GLY A 65 13.12 6.16 18.61
CA GLY A 65 12.47 6.96 17.58
C GLY A 65 12.09 6.13 16.35
N VAL A 66 12.02 4.80 16.49
CA VAL A 66 11.72 3.86 15.42
C VAL A 66 10.25 3.45 15.49
N ILE A 67 9.57 3.44 14.34
CA ILE A 67 8.30 2.73 14.17
C ILE A 67 8.63 1.35 13.61
N ALA A 68 8.39 0.32 14.42
CA ALA A 68 8.46 -1.06 13.97
C ALA A 68 7.05 -1.61 13.70
N ASN A 69 6.97 -2.62 12.84
CA ASN A 69 5.77 -3.43 12.64
C ASN A 69 4.53 -2.67 12.11
N VAL A 70 4.76 -1.58 11.36
CA VAL A 70 3.72 -0.85 10.62
C VAL A 70 3.91 -1.04 9.11
N GLN A 71 2.89 -1.58 8.44
CA GLN A 71 2.87 -1.73 7.00
C GLN A 71 2.07 -0.60 6.36
N VAL A 72 2.74 0.19 5.52
CA VAL A 72 2.09 1.27 4.77
C VAL A 72 1.73 0.80 3.37
N GLY A 73 0.45 0.77 3.07
CA GLY A 73 -0.12 0.41 1.76
C GLY A 73 -0.84 1.58 1.08
N TYR A 74 -1.41 1.29 -0.07
CA TYR A 74 -2.27 2.20 -0.85
C TYR A 74 -3.69 1.64 -0.94
N LEU A 75 -4.68 2.45 -1.29
CA LEU A 75 -6.09 2.00 -1.31
C LEU A 75 -6.32 0.79 -2.23
N GLY A 76 -5.64 0.70 -3.37
CA GLY A 76 -5.72 -0.49 -4.23
C GLY A 76 -5.17 -1.78 -3.60
N SER A 77 -4.30 -1.67 -2.58
CA SER A 77 -3.82 -2.81 -1.81
C SER A 77 -4.83 -3.32 -0.78
N LEU A 78 -5.94 -2.60 -0.55
CA LEU A 78 -6.97 -2.97 0.42
C LEU A 78 -7.62 -4.32 0.08
N ASN A 79 -7.70 -4.64 -1.22
CA ASN A 79 -8.17 -5.94 -1.72
C ASN A 79 -7.34 -7.12 -1.18
N LYS A 80 -6.04 -6.93 -0.88
CA LYS A 80 -5.18 -7.96 -0.28
C LYS A 80 -5.69 -8.39 1.10
N PHE A 81 -6.28 -7.47 1.85
CA PHE A 81 -6.77 -7.71 3.21
C PHE A 81 -8.21 -8.27 3.21
N ILE A 82 -9.04 -7.86 2.25
CA ILE A 82 -10.45 -8.31 2.17
C ILE A 82 -10.56 -9.72 1.57
N VAL A 83 -9.80 -10.01 0.52
CA VAL A 83 -9.88 -11.30 -0.20
C VAL A 83 -8.48 -11.91 -0.34
N PRO A 84 -7.87 -12.39 0.76
CA PRO A 84 -6.51 -12.92 0.74
C PRO A 84 -6.37 -14.09 -0.25
N GLN A 85 -7.39 -14.94 -0.40
CA GLN A 85 -7.33 -16.10 -1.30
C GLN A 85 -7.19 -15.75 -2.79
N ARG A 86 -7.64 -14.56 -3.22
CA ARG A 86 -7.46 -14.10 -4.61
C ARG A 86 -6.05 -13.59 -4.91
N PHE A 87 -5.23 -13.35 -3.89
CA PHE A 87 -3.85 -12.90 -4.06
C PHE A 87 -2.82 -14.02 -4.11
N HIS A 88 -3.19 -15.24 -3.68
CA HIS A 88 -2.32 -16.42 -3.78
C HIS A 88 -2.34 -17.02 -5.19
N ASN A 89 -3.43 -16.80 -5.91
CA ASN A 89 -3.57 -17.14 -7.32
C ASN A 89 -3.31 -15.87 -8.13
N THR A 90 -2.51 -15.95 -9.20
CA THR A 90 -2.21 -14.80 -10.07
C THR A 90 -3.53 -14.18 -10.54
N ASP A 91 -3.86 -12.98 -10.06
CA ASP A 91 -5.12 -12.32 -10.44
C ASP A 91 -5.14 -12.15 -11.97
N PRO A 92 -6.02 -12.85 -12.70
CA PRO A 92 -6.02 -12.79 -14.15
C PRO A 92 -6.40 -11.40 -14.67
N TRP A 93 -7.00 -10.57 -13.81
CA TRP A 93 -7.36 -9.17 -14.09
C TRP A 93 -6.35 -8.17 -13.55
N SER A 94 -5.21 -8.63 -13.02
CA SER A 94 -4.09 -7.74 -12.73
C SER A 94 -3.64 -7.03 -14.00
N ILE A 95 -3.13 -5.81 -13.84
CA ILE A 95 -2.63 -5.01 -14.96
C ILE A 95 -1.55 -5.80 -15.70
N GLU A 96 -0.66 -6.47 -14.97
CA GLU A 96 0.42 -7.27 -15.52
C GLU A 96 -0.12 -8.44 -16.36
N SER A 97 -1.07 -9.21 -15.82
CA SER A 97 -1.66 -10.37 -16.52
C SER A 97 -2.47 -9.93 -17.74
N MET A 98 -3.26 -8.86 -17.61
CA MET A 98 -4.01 -8.29 -18.72
C MET A 98 -3.09 -7.72 -19.79
N THR A 99 -2.03 -7.01 -19.41
CA THR A 99 -1.05 -6.46 -20.36
C THR A 99 -0.38 -7.59 -21.13
N ALA A 100 0.07 -8.64 -20.44
CA ALA A 100 0.64 -9.82 -21.09
C ALA A 100 -0.36 -10.50 -22.04
N ALA A 101 -1.62 -10.67 -21.62
CA ALA A 101 -2.66 -11.26 -22.45
C ALA A 101 -2.98 -10.42 -23.69
N ILE A 102 -3.10 -9.09 -23.54
CA ILE A 102 -3.37 -8.15 -24.64
C ILE A 102 -2.18 -8.10 -25.61
N LEU A 103 -0.95 -8.01 -25.12
CA LEU A 103 0.25 -8.07 -25.96
C LEU A 103 0.30 -9.39 -26.74
N GLY A 104 -0.02 -10.51 -26.09
CA GLY A 104 -0.11 -11.81 -26.74
C GLY A 104 -1.20 -11.91 -27.81
N LEU A 105 -2.30 -11.16 -27.67
CA LEU A 105 -3.34 -11.06 -28.69
C LEU A 105 -2.92 -10.15 -29.85
N ILE A 106 -2.34 -8.98 -29.55
CA ILE A 106 -1.84 -8.04 -30.56
C ILE A 106 -0.77 -8.70 -31.42
N ALA A 107 0.15 -9.46 -30.82
CA ALA A 107 1.20 -10.18 -31.55
C ALA A 107 0.67 -11.25 -32.52
N LYS A 108 -0.57 -11.72 -32.34
CA LYS A 108 -1.22 -12.70 -33.22
C LYS A 108 -2.05 -12.06 -34.34
N ASP A 109 -2.23 -10.73 -34.32
CA ASP A 109 -2.99 -10.02 -35.33
C ASP A 109 -2.21 -9.96 -36.65
N PRO A 110 -2.82 -10.32 -37.81
CA PRO A 110 -2.17 -10.19 -39.12
C PRO A 110 -1.65 -8.79 -39.45
N LEU A 111 -2.26 -7.74 -38.87
CA LEU A 111 -1.84 -6.35 -39.05
C LEU A 111 -0.54 -6.03 -38.29
N TYR A 112 -0.19 -6.81 -37.26
CA TYR A 112 1.00 -6.60 -36.44
C TYR A 112 2.29 -6.63 -37.27
N GLU A 113 2.43 -7.57 -38.20
CA GLU A 113 3.55 -7.67 -39.13
C GLU A 113 3.73 -6.40 -39.98
N SER A 114 2.61 -5.84 -40.45
CA SER A 114 2.62 -4.63 -41.29
C SER A 114 3.05 -3.39 -40.51
N ILE A 115 2.66 -3.31 -39.23
CA ILE A 115 3.01 -2.21 -38.33
C ILE A 115 4.46 -2.34 -37.90
N SER A 116 4.89 -3.53 -37.47
CA SER A 116 6.27 -3.87 -37.07
C SER A 116 7.30 -3.50 -38.15
N ARG A 117 7.01 -3.80 -39.43
CA ARG A 117 7.87 -3.39 -40.55
C ARG A 117 7.92 -1.88 -40.76
N ARG A 118 6.82 -1.15 -40.50
CA ARG A 118 6.78 0.31 -40.61
C ARG A 118 7.53 1.00 -39.47
N THR A 119 7.59 0.39 -38.29
CA THR A 119 8.22 0.96 -37.09
C THR A 119 9.67 0.50 -36.86
N GLY A 120 10.22 -0.35 -37.74
CA GLY A 120 11.63 -0.73 -37.72
C GLY A 120 11.97 -1.96 -36.87
N GLY A 121 10.98 -2.78 -36.51
CA GLY A 121 11.19 -4.01 -35.76
C GLY A 121 10.02 -4.39 -34.86
N ALA A 122 10.11 -5.58 -34.26
CA ALA A 122 9.19 -6.00 -33.21
C ALA A 122 9.31 -5.06 -32.00
N LEU A 123 8.17 -4.65 -31.46
CA LEU A 123 8.07 -3.86 -30.24
C LEU A 123 8.67 -4.60 -29.04
#